data_AF-A0A0L7LD19-F1
#
_entry.id   AF-A0A0L7LD19-F1
#
_cell.length_a   1.000
_cell.length_b   1.000
_cell.length_c   1.000
_cell.angle_alpha   90.00
_cell.angle_beta   90.00
_cell.angle_gamma   90.00
#
_symmetry.space_group_name_H-M   'P 1'
#
loop_
_entity.id
_entity.type
_entity.pdbx_description
1 polymer ?
#
loop_
_entity_poly.entity_id
_entity_poly.type
_entity_poly.pdbx_seq_one_letter_code
_entity_poly.pdbx_strand_id
1 'polypeptide(L)'
;LTWGSPSNPPVLLCHGKLDTCSGFRPLVSLLPACFYYWSWTPCPRTTPGRAHDRLTFDQRMKEVTILPFSADSLQQLYTTTRTPTFCVLAKRILDAGVYDPVPFIKDEAAWPNNNYRVKVVEGWHDVHISDPGCMADDVARFLMADLKVKL
;
A
#
# COMPACT_ATOMS: atom_id res chain seq x y z
N LEU A 1 14.62 3.35 -2.79
CA LEU A 1 14.45 4.73 -2.29
C LEU A 1 14.14 4.67 -0.81
N THR A 2 14.72 5.56 -0.02
CA THR A 2 14.55 5.62 1.43
C THR A 2 14.29 7.05 1.86
N TRP A 3 13.50 7.23 2.92
CA TRP A 3 13.18 8.53 3.52
C TRP A 3 13.24 8.40 5.05
N GLY A 4 13.83 9.39 5.71
CA GLY A 4 14.00 9.40 7.17
C GLY A 4 15.31 8.75 7.64
N SER A 5 15.44 8.60 8.96
CA SER A 5 16.64 8.05 9.62
C SER A 5 16.54 6.54 9.79
N PRO A 6 17.58 5.74 9.48
CA PRO A 6 17.60 4.29 9.74
C PRO A 6 17.44 3.89 11.21
N SER A 7 17.62 4.83 12.14
CA SER A 7 17.39 4.60 13.57
C SER A 7 15.90 4.58 13.95
N ASN A 8 15.03 5.07 13.08
CA ASN A 8 13.59 5.07 13.28
C ASN A 8 12.96 3.72 12.90
N PRO A 9 11.78 3.37 13.45
CA PRO A 9 11.06 2.16 13.06
C PRO A 9 10.81 2.08 11.56
N PRO A 10 11.11 0.93 10.91
CA PRO A 10 11.01 0.80 9.46
C PRO A 10 9.56 0.60 8.98
N VAL A 11 9.22 1.23 7.85
CA VAL A 11 7.95 1.06 7.14
C VAL A 11 8.26 0.71 5.68
N LEU A 12 7.86 -0.50 5.25
CA LEU A 12 8.00 -0.94 3.87
C LEU A 12 6.84 -0.42 3.01
N LEU A 13 7.18 0.24 1.91
CA LEU A 13 6.23 0.74 0.92
C LEU A 13 6.30 -0.09 -0.36
N CYS A 14 5.23 -0.82 -0.65
CA CYS A 14 5.11 -1.69 -1.83
C CYS A 14 4.19 -1.05 -2.87
N HIS A 15 4.73 -0.73 -4.04
CA HIS A 15 3.96 -0.10 -5.12
C HIS A 15 3.23 -1.14 -5.98
N GLY A 16 2.16 -0.69 -6.65
CA GLY A 16 1.33 -1.51 -7.52
C GLY A 16 2.03 -1.99 -8.80
N LYS A 17 1.26 -2.64 -9.67
CA LYS A 17 1.67 -2.96 -11.03
C LYS A 17 1.71 -1.65 -11.83
N LEU A 18 2.71 -1.47 -12.69
CA LEU A 18 2.94 -0.25 -13.48
C LEU A 18 3.43 1.00 -12.72
N ASP A 19 3.44 0.99 -11.39
CA ASP A 19 4.01 2.08 -10.59
C ASP A 19 5.53 1.97 -10.43
N THR A 20 6.15 3.02 -9.89
CA THR A 20 7.56 3.07 -9.48
C THR A 20 7.67 3.49 -8.01
N CYS A 21 8.80 3.22 -7.33
CA CYS A 21 9.00 3.66 -5.94
C CYS A 21 8.79 5.17 -5.71
N SER A 22 9.03 5.99 -6.72
CA SER A 22 8.82 7.44 -6.65
C SER A 22 7.35 7.84 -6.52
N GLY A 23 6.39 6.95 -6.83
CA GLY A 23 4.96 7.20 -6.68
C GLY A 23 4.55 7.52 -5.24
N PHE A 24 5.27 7.00 -4.23
CA PHE A 24 5.00 7.31 -2.83
C PHE A 24 5.57 8.64 -2.35
N ARG A 25 6.38 9.33 -3.16
CA ARG A 25 7.06 10.57 -2.72
C ARG A 25 6.08 11.66 -2.25
N PRO A 26 4.95 11.92 -2.93
CA PRO A 26 3.95 12.88 -2.44
C PRO A 26 3.39 12.46 -1.08
N LEU A 27 2.98 11.20 -0.93
CA LEU A 27 2.43 10.68 0.32
C LEU A 27 3.44 10.74 1.48
N VAL A 28 4.66 10.25 1.28
CA VAL A 28 5.71 10.22 2.32
C VAL A 28 6.06 11.62 2.81
N SER A 29 5.94 12.64 1.96
CA SER A 29 6.20 14.04 2.37
C SER A 29 5.19 14.58 3.39
N LEU A 30 4.01 13.95 3.51
CA LEU A 30 2.96 14.31 4.45
C LEU A 30 2.93 13.38 5.67
N LEU A 31 3.71 12.30 5.68
CA LEU A 31 3.74 11.34 6.77
C LEU A 31 4.73 11.75 7.88
N PRO A 32 4.57 11.22 9.12
CA PRO A 32 5.44 11.57 10.23
C PRO A 32 6.92 11.21 9.99
N ALA A 33 7.82 12.14 10.29
CA ALA A 33 9.27 11.94 10.13
C ALA A 33 9.90 10.97 11.15
N CYS A 34 9.13 10.46 12.11
CA CYS A 34 9.58 9.51 13.14
C CYS A 34 9.64 8.05 12.65
N PHE A 35 9.39 7.79 11.36
CA PHE A 35 9.55 6.48 10.74
C PHE A 35 10.68 6.48 9.70
N TYR A 36 11.18 5.29 9.39
CA TYR A 36 12.09 5.05 8.28
C TYR A 36 11.35 4.39 7.13
N TYR A 37 10.99 5.17 6.12
CA TYR A 37 10.26 4.65 4.95
C TYR A 37 11.24 4.11 3.92
N TRP A 38 10.99 2.90 3.43
CA TRP A 38 11.78 2.33 2.35
C TRP A 38 10.90 1.69 1.29
N SER A 39 11.29 1.86 0.04
CA SER A 39 10.62 1.25 -1.11
C SER A 39 11.68 0.75 -2.09
N TRP A 40 11.43 -0.41 -2.69
CA TRP A 40 12.30 -1.00 -3.68
C TRP A 40 11.53 -1.34 -4.97
N THR A 41 12.08 -0.94 -6.11
CA THR A 41 11.58 -1.35 -7.42
C THR A 41 12.49 -2.49 -7.88
N PRO A 42 11.95 -3.70 -8.09
CA PRO A 42 12.72 -4.80 -8.63
C PRO A 42 13.31 -4.44 -9.99
N CYS A 43 14.64 -4.49 -10.10
CA CYS A 43 15.34 -4.36 -11.37
C CYS A 43 15.49 -5.76 -12.00
N PRO A 44 15.05 -5.99 -13.25
CA PRO A 44 15.44 -7.21 -13.97
C PRO A 44 16.96 -7.16 -14.19
N ARG A 45 17.72 -8.04 -13.53
CA ARG A 45 19.18 -8.12 -13.72
C ARG A 45 19.48 -8.42 -15.18
N THR A 46 19.89 -7.41 -15.95
CA THR A 46 20.65 -7.62 -17.19
C THR A 46 21.70 -6.53 -17.33
N THR A 47 22.81 -6.67 -16.60
CA THR A 47 24.21 -6.57 -17.07
C THR A 47 25.16 -6.35 -15.89
N PRO A 48 26.25 -7.12 -15.76
CA PRO A 48 27.32 -6.82 -14.80
C PRO A 48 28.16 -5.66 -15.36
N GLY A 49 28.23 -4.52 -14.64
CA GLY A 49 29.30 -3.55 -14.91
C GLY A 49 29.02 -2.06 -14.80
N ARG A 50 27.81 -1.57 -14.48
CA ARG A 50 27.63 -0.12 -14.21
C ARG A 50 26.71 0.14 -13.02
N ALA A 51 27.34 0.34 -11.87
CA ALA A 51 26.72 0.99 -10.73
C ALA A 51 26.79 2.52 -10.94
N HIS A 52 25.64 3.18 -10.75
CA HIS A 52 25.36 4.61 -10.58
C HIS A 52 24.32 5.12 -11.59
N ASP A 53 23.12 5.33 -11.06
CA ASP A 53 22.09 6.28 -11.48
C ASP A 53 21.48 6.10 -12.88
N ARG A 54 20.99 4.89 -13.17
CA ARG A 54 19.96 4.70 -14.20
C ARG A 54 18.62 4.36 -13.55
N LEU A 55 17.77 5.38 -13.39
CA LEU A 55 16.33 5.21 -13.22
C LEU A 55 15.77 4.64 -14.53
N THR A 56 15.68 3.32 -14.64
CA THR A 56 15.05 2.67 -15.79
C THR A 56 13.56 2.53 -15.56
N PHE A 57 12.76 3.05 -16.50
CA PHE A 57 11.31 2.85 -16.63
C PHE A 57 10.95 1.45 -17.16
N ASP A 58 11.79 0.44 -16.92
CA ASP A 58 11.58 -0.90 -17.46
C ASP A 58 10.45 -1.59 -16.67
N GLN A 59 9.28 -1.63 -17.32
CA GLN A 59 8.03 -2.21 -16.84
C GLN A 59 7.92 -3.72 -17.12
N ARG A 60 9.03 -4.42 -17.43
CA ARG A 60 8.98 -5.88 -17.64
C ARG A 60 8.30 -6.53 -16.44
N MET A 61 7.20 -7.18 -16.77
CA MET A 61 6.00 -7.30 -15.94
C MET A 61 6.27 -7.86 -14.55
N LYS A 62 5.70 -7.20 -13.53
CA LYS A 62 5.14 -7.92 -12.37
C LYS A 62 3.93 -8.71 -12.88
N GLU A 63 4.16 -9.80 -13.61
CA GLU A 63 3.10 -10.79 -13.84
C GLU A 63 2.84 -11.47 -12.50
N VAL A 64 1.89 -10.92 -11.75
CA VAL A 64 1.26 -11.65 -10.67
C VAL A 64 0.34 -12.64 -11.37
N THR A 65 0.67 -13.93 -11.31
CA THR A 65 -0.26 -14.99 -11.65
C THR A 65 -1.57 -14.70 -10.93
N ILE A 66 -2.63 -14.42 -11.69
CA ILE A 66 -3.97 -14.30 -11.11
C ILE A 66 -4.34 -15.71 -10.70
N LEU A 67 -4.09 -16.05 -9.44
CA LEU A 67 -4.52 -17.31 -8.88
C LEU A 67 -6.06 -17.30 -8.86
N PRO A 68 -6.73 -18.32 -9.43
CA PRO A 68 -8.17 -18.36 -9.52
C PRO A 68 -8.77 -18.73 -8.16
N PHE A 69 -8.63 -17.85 -7.18
CA PHE A 69 -9.31 -17.97 -5.89
C PHE A 69 -10.76 -17.49 -6.02
N SER A 70 -11.68 -18.22 -5.40
CA SER A 70 -13.05 -17.73 -5.24
C SER A 70 -13.08 -16.58 -4.22
N ALA A 71 -14.15 -15.78 -4.26
CA ALA A 71 -14.40 -14.73 -3.28
C ALA A 71 -14.32 -15.24 -1.84
N ASP A 72 -14.91 -16.40 -1.57
CA ASP A 72 -14.93 -17.03 -0.24
C ASP A 72 -13.53 -17.44 0.21
N SER A 73 -12.73 -18.03 -0.70
CA SER A 73 -11.34 -18.39 -0.40
C SER A 73 -10.48 -17.15 -0.10
N LEU A 74 -10.67 -16.07 -0.86
CA LEU A 74 -10.00 -14.80 -0.59
C LEU A 74 -10.43 -14.22 0.75
N GLN A 75 -11.74 -14.21 1.05
CA GLN A 75 -12.25 -13.72 2.32
C GLN A 75 -11.63 -14.48 3.49
N GLN A 76 -11.61 -15.81 3.45
CA GLN A 76 -10.98 -16.63 4.49
C GLN A 76 -9.50 -16.30 4.62
N LEU A 77 -8.77 -16.19 3.50
CA LEU A 77 -7.35 -15.90 3.53
C LEU A 77 -7.05 -14.54 4.17
N TYR A 78 -7.74 -13.47 3.77
CA TYR A 78 -7.47 -12.12 4.28
C TYR A 78 -7.94 -11.94 5.73
N THR A 79 -9.13 -12.46 6.07
CA THR A 79 -9.75 -12.26 7.39
C THR A 79 -9.11 -13.09 8.51
N THR A 80 -8.30 -14.11 8.19
CA THR A 80 -7.54 -14.88 9.19
C THR A 80 -6.38 -14.09 9.83
N THR A 81 -5.94 -13.01 9.18
CA THR A 81 -4.82 -12.20 9.70
C THR A 81 -5.22 -11.52 11.00
N ARG A 82 -4.28 -11.46 11.96
CA ARG A 82 -4.45 -10.73 13.23
C ARG A 82 -3.80 -9.36 13.22
N THR A 83 -3.03 -9.08 12.17
CA THR A 83 -2.33 -7.80 12.01
C THR A 83 -3.34 -6.68 11.81
N PRO A 84 -3.25 -5.57 12.56
CA PRO A 84 -4.05 -4.38 12.27
C PRO A 84 -3.90 -3.99 10.81
N THR A 85 -5.01 -3.77 10.12
CA THR A 85 -5.05 -3.49 8.69
C THR A 85 -5.92 -2.26 8.46
N PHE A 86 -5.36 -1.27 7.76
CA PHE A 86 -6.08 -0.09 7.33
C PHE A 86 -6.11 -0.07 5.79
N CYS A 87 -7.31 -0.09 5.24
CA CYS A 87 -7.55 -0.08 3.80
C CYS A 87 -8.07 1.29 3.36
N VAL A 88 -7.47 1.84 2.31
CA VAL A 88 -7.95 3.05 1.65
C VAL A 88 -8.49 2.67 0.27
N LEU A 89 -9.75 2.97 0.02
CA LEU A 89 -10.44 2.66 -1.23
C LEU A 89 -10.76 3.96 -1.98
N ALA A 90 -10.41 4.01 -3.26
CA ALA A 90 -10.77 5.13 -4.12
C ALA A 90 -12.22 4.98 -4.60
N LYS A 91 -13.05 6.00 -4.39
CA LYS A 91 -14.49 5.96 -4.68
C LYS A 91 -14.80 5.66 -6.15
N ARG A 92 -14.06 6.25 -7.10
CA ARG A 92 -14.29 6.00 -8.54
C ARG A 92 -14.05 4.54 -8.94
N ILE A 93 -13.17 3.84 -8.22
CA ILE A 93 -12.91 2.40 -8.43
C ILE A 93 -14.04 1.56 -7.84
N LEU A 94 -14.63 1.99 -6.72
CA LEU A 94 -15.82 1.36 -6.16
C LEU A 94 -17.04 1.54 -7.07
N ASP A 95 -17.25 2.74 -7.60
CA ASP A 95 -18.35 3.05 -8.53
C ASP A 95 -18.22 2.27 -9.84
N ALA A 96 -17.00 1.94 -10.25
CA ALA A 96 -16.72 1.12 -11.43
C ALA A 96 -16.95 -0.40 -11.20
N GLY A 97 -17.32 -0.82 -9.98
CA GLY A 97 -17.63 -2.22 -9.67
C GLY A 97 -16.43 -3.16 -9.61
N VAL A 98 -15.19 -2.64 -9.59
CA VAL A 98 -13.97 -3.45 -9.62
C VAL A 98 -13.87 -4.41 -8.43
N TYR A 99 -14.45 -4.02 -7.30
CA TYR A 99 -14.42 -4.79 -6.05
C TYR A 99 -15.73 -5.53 -5.74
N ASP A 100 -16.66 -5.63 -6.70
CA ASP A 100 -17.93 -6.34 -6.49
C ASP A 100 -17.75 -7.85 -6.25
N PRO A 101 -16.75 -8.53 -6.86
CA PRO A 101 -16.47 -9.93 -6.51
C PRO A 101 -15.94 -10.14 -5.09
N VAL A 102 -15.53 -9.10 -4.37
CA VAL A 102 -14.89 -9.19 -3.04
C VAL A 102 -15.52 -8.22 -2.04
N PRO A 103 -16.80 -8.41 -1.67
CA PRO A 103 -17.54 -7.44 -0.85
C PRO A 103 -16.98 -7.25 0.57
N PHE A 104 -16.28 -8.25 1.12
CA PHE A 104 -15.72 -8.22 2.48
C PHE A 104 -14.66 -7.12 2.70
N ILE A 105 -14.10 -6.53 1.64
CA ILE A 105 -13.17 -5.41 1.79
C ILE A 105 -13.89 -4.10 2.15
N LYS A 106 -15.18 -4.00 1.81
CA LYS A 106 -16.01 -2.81 2.04
C LYS A 106 -16.69 -2.84 3.42
N ASP A 107 -16.66 -4.00 4.10
CA ASP A 107 -17.35 -4.23 5.37
C ASP A 107 -16.35 -4.58 6.49
N GLU A 108 -16.29 -3.74 7.52
CA GLU A 108 -15.46 -3.99 8.71
C GLU A 108 -15.97 -5.17 9.55
N ALA A 109 -17.29 -5.41 9.55
CA ALA A 109 -17.89 -6.49 10.33
C ALA A 109 -17.58 -7.89 9.76
N ALA A 110 -17.17 -7.96 8.49
CA ALA A 110 -16.73 -9.20 7.85
C ALA A 110 -15.39 -9.73 8.41
N TRP A 111 -14.68 -8.95 9.22
CA TRP A 111 -13.38 -9.30 9.81
C TRP A 111 -13.52 -9.72 11.28
N PRO A 112 -13.35 -11.02 11.61
CA PRO A 112 -13.69 -11.57 12.92
C PRO A 112 -12.80 -11.05 14.06
N ASN A 113 -11.60 -10.55 13.75
CA ASN A 113 -10.64 -10.07 14.74
C ASN A 113 -10.82 -8.57 15.07
N ASN A 114 -11.79 -7.86 14.47
CA ASN A 114 -11.99 -6.41 14.62
C ASN A 114 -10.70 -5.59 14.38
N ASN A 115 -9.83 -6.11 13.50
CA ASN A 115 -8.50 -5.55 13.20
C ASN A 115 -8.46 -4.85 11.84
N TYR A 116 -9.60 -4.67 11.19
CA TYR A 116 -9.71 -4.09 9.87
C TYR A 116 -10.49 -2.77 9.92
N ARG A 117 -9.97 -1.76 9.23
CA ARG A 117 -10.61 -0.47 9.07
C ARG A 117 -10.56 -0.05 7.62
N VAL A 118 -11.66 0.49 7.11
CA VAL A 118 -11.76 0.93 5.72
C VAL A 118 -12.10 2.41 5.64
N LYS A 119 -11.39 3.14 4.78
CA LYS A 119 -11.71 4.53 4.45
C LYS A 119 -11.90 4.68 2.95
N VAL A 120 -13.02 5.25 2.56
CA VAL A 120 -13.27 5.63 1.17
C VAL A 120 -12.84 7.07 0.96
N VAL A 121 -12.01 7.32 -0.06
CA VAL A 121 -11.54 8.64 -0.45
C VAL A 121 -12.01 8.99 -1.85
N GLU A 122 -12.26 10.27 -2.10
CA GLU A 122 -12.56 10.77 -3.43
C GLU A 122 -11.30 10.68 -4.31
N GLY A 123 -11.45 10.20 -5.55
CA GLY A 123 -10.34 10.05 -6.49
C GLY A 123 -10.35 8.74 -7.27
N TRP A 124 -9.30 8.57 -8.08
CA TRP A 124 -9.03 7.37 -8.88
C TRP A 124 -7.99 6.46 -8.21
N HIS A 125 -7.60 5.36 -8.87
CA HIS A 125 -6.64 4.39 -8.32
C HIS A 125 -5.28 4.99 -7.89
N ASP A 126 -4.89 6.10 -8.50
CA ASP A 126 -3.65 6.85 -8.32
C ASP A 126 -3.78 8.02 -7.35
N VAL A 127 -4.86 8.09 -6.56
CA VAL A 127 -5.12 9.18 -5.59
C VAL A 127 -3.95 9.38 -4.59
N HIS A 128 -3.21 8.31 -4.28
CA HIS A 128 -2.01 8.38 -3.43
C HIS A 128 -0.85 9.18 -4.06
N ILE A 129 -0.89 9.43 -5.37
CA ILE A 129 0.06 10.24 -6.13
C ILE A 129 -0.51 11.64 -6.39
N SER A 130 -1.77 11.71 -6.83
CA SER A 130 -2.40 12.95 -7.29
C SER A 130 -2.92 13.85 -6.16
N ASP A 131 -3.50 13.27 -5.10
CA ASP A 131 -3.97 14.00 -3.92
C ASP A 131 -3.76 13.16 -2.65
N PRO A 132 -2.51 12.99 -2.18
CA PRO A 132 -2.23 12.20 -0.99
C PRO A 132 -2.78 12.81 0.30
N GLY A 133 -3.13 14.10 0.30
CA GLY A 133 -3.62 14.81 1.48
C GLY A 133 -4.92 14.23 2.03
N CYS A 134 -5.78 13.69 1.17
CA CYS A 134 -7.06 13.10 1.57
C CYS A 134 -6.92 11.85 2.47
N MET A 135 -5.74 11.22 2.53
CA MET A 135 -5.49 10.00 3.30
C MET A 135 -4.30 10.09 4.26
N ALA A 136 -3.40 11.06 4.08
CA ALA A 136 -2.15 11.15 4.83
C ALA A 136 -2.37 11.15 6.35
N ASP A 137 -3.35 11.91 6.84
CA ASP A 137 -3.65 12.01 8.28
C ASP A 137 -4.19 10.71 8.88
N ASP A 138 -4.98 9.94 8.13
CA ASP A 138 -5.49 8.65 8.59
C ASP A 138 -4.38 7.60 8.61
N VAL A 139 -3.53 7.57 7.58
CA VAL A 139 -2.36 6.69 7.52
C VAL A 139 -1.38 7.02 8.64
N ALA A 140 -1.11 8.30 8.88
CA ALA A 140 -0.27 8.76 9.97
C ALA A 140 -0.83 8.32 11.34
N ARG A 141 -2.12 8.52 11.58
CA ARG A 141 -2.78 8.07 12.82
C ARG A 141 -2.70 6.55 12.99
N PHE A 142 -2.87 5.78 11.92
CA PHE A 142 -2.76 4.33 11.95
C PHE A 142 -1.33 3.87 12.33
N LEU A 143 -0.31 4.42 11.67
CA LEU A 143 1.10 4.10 11.98
C LEU A 143 1.47 4.48 13.41
N MET A 144 1.03 5.64 13.88
CA MET A 144 1.31 6.13 15.22
C MET A 144 0.56 5.36 16.31
N ALA A 145 -0.62 4.81 16.02
CA ALA A 145 -1.37 3.98 16.96
C ALA A 145 -0.60 2.69 17.30
N ASP A 146 0.00 2.04 16.31
CA ASP A 146 0.83 0.84 16.53
C ASP A 146 2.11 1.19 17.31
N LEU A 147 2.71 2.36 17.04
CA LEU A 147 3.89 2.81 17.79
C LEU A 147 3.59 2.99 19.29
N LYS A 148 2.42 3.54 19.62
CA LYS A 148 1.98 3.74 21.02
C LYS A 148 1.67 2.43 21.74
N VAL A 149 1.32 1.36 21.02
CA VAL A 149 1.06 0.04 21.61
C VAL A 149 2.36 -0.71 21.92
N LYS A 150 3.45 -0.36 21.22
CA LYS A 150 4.78 -1.00 21.38
C LYS A 150 5.70 -0.28 22.37
N LEU A 151 5.35 0.93 22.81
CA LEU A 151 6.04 1.71 23.85
C LEU A 151 5.39 1.46 25.21
#